data_AF-A0A1R1XXJ4-F1
#
_entry.id   AF-A0A1R1XXJ4-F1
#
_cell.length_a   1.000
_cell.length_b   1.000
_cell.length_c   1.000
_cell.angle_alpha   90.00
_cell.angle_beta   90.00
_cell.angle_gamma   90.00
#
_symmetry.space_group_name_H-M   'P 1'
#
loop_
_entity.id
_entity.type
_entity.pdbx_description
1 polymer ?
#
loop_
_entity_poly.entity_id
_entity_poly.type
_entity_poly.pdbx_seq_one_letter_code
_entity_poly.pdbx_strand_id
1 'polypeptide(L)'
;MNVDNEGPPTVENLDMLTNNLYTSANSEVRIEAENRLAYYFPTFASTDSQELNISPLIQKKPPVSVYSSIKTPLDSISFLFWYLNNTRNDYSLFFASQRIKVIVIKFAFSFNMAQKKDLDKTRELVLMESIVLQKNIFLFSFVGFQCDESSDDIATIQLPTSWRTAFDAPALVDSYFIAYKDESASIQPLILELLVYFASIRRTFFTDETRKKFTMAMVQHITNVIDNSIGLGLVENYHHMCRLLSRFRSTHTLIDMENDQEFEKFLDTVTGFSITGLSLWEIVTCYMASLLTLATKSVSDDGISDS
;
A
#
# COMPACT_ATOMS: atom_id res chain seq x y z
N MET A 1 34.13 -24.30 15.21
CA MET A 1 33.24 -25.11 16.06
C MET A 1 32.71 -26.27 15.23
N ASN A 2 32.64 -27.49 15.76
CA ASN A 2 32.25 -28.68 15.00
C ASN A 2 30.72 -28.86 15.07
N VAL A 3 29.98 -27.99 14.39
CA VAL A 3 28.50 -27.89 14.46
C VAL A 3 27.82 -29.05 13.71
N ASP A 4 28.55 -29.74 12.82
CA ASP A 4 28.06 -30.85 12.01
C ASP A 4 27.67 -32.11 12.83
N ASN A 5 27.98 -32.13 14.14
CA ASN A 5 27.62 -33.20 15.07
C ASN A 5 26.40 -32.87 15.95
N GLU A 6 25.83 -31.67 15.87
CA GLU A 6 24.60 -31.30 16.61
C GLU A 6 23.36 -31.69 15.77
N GLY A 7 22.32 -32.21 16.44
CA GLY A 7 21.03 -32.54 15.80
C GLY A 7 20.28 -31.28 15.30
N PRO A 8 19.13 -31.42 14.62
CA PRO A 8 18.36 -30.27 14.15
C PRO A 8 18.00 -29.34 15.32
N PRO A 9 18.11 -28.01 15.15
CA PRO A 9 17.84 -27.08 16.24
C PRO A 9 16.35 -27.10 16.58
N THR A 10 16.04 -27.18 17.87
CA THR A 10 14.67 -27.00 18.37
C THR A 10 14.35 -25.51 18.49
N VAL A 11 13.07 -25.16 18.51
CA VAL A 11 12.63 -23.76 18.75
C VAL A 11 13.20 -23.23 20.07
N GLU A 12 13.21 -24.05 21.12
CA GLU A 12 13.79 -23.70 22.43
C GLU A 12 15.29 -23.39 22.36
N ASN A 13 16.05 -24.15 21.55
CA ASN A 13 17.48 -23.90 21.34
C ASN A 13 17.69 -22.56 20.59
N LEU A 14 16.93 -22.32 19.53
CA LEU A 14 17.00 -21.07 18.78
C LEU A 14 16.59 -19.86 19.64
N ASP A 15 15.57 -20.02 20.48
CA ASP A 15 15.14 -18.99 21.44
C ASP A 15 16.25 -18.70 22.45
N MET A 16 16.90 -19.72 23.00
CA MET A 16 18.06 -19.53 23.88
C MET A 16 19.21 -18.79 23.17
N LEU A 17 19.53 -19.14 21.93
CA LEU A 17 20.58 -18.48 21.15
C LEU A 17 20.23 -17.01 20.87
N THR A 18 18.99 -16.72 20.49
CA THR A 18 18.55 -15.34 20.22
C THR A 18 18.53 -14.50 21.50
N ASN A 19 18.10 -15.05 22.65
CA ASN A 19 18.22 -14.37 23.94
C ASN A 19 19.69 -14.09 24.28
N ASN A 20 20.57 -15.06 24.12
CA ASN A 20 22.00 -14.89 24.37
C ASN A 20 22.62 -13.81 23.48
N LEU A 21 22.19 -13.71 22.22
CA LEU A 21 22.64 -12.68 21.28
C LEU A 21 22.30 -11.26 21.76
N TYR A 22 21.06 -11.02 22.20
CA TYR A 22 20.58 -9.66 22.51
C TYR A 22 20.71 -9.25 23.99
N THR A 23 20.75 -10.21 24.91
CA THR A 23 20.65 -9.92 26.36
C THR A 23 21.94 -10.22 27.14
N SER A 24 22.84 -11.07 26.62
CA SER A 24 24.05 -11.44 27.35
C SER A 24 25.01 -10.26 27.51
N ALA A 25 25.52 -10.06 28.73
CA ALA A 25 26.56 -9.07 29.02
C ALA A 25 27.94 -9.50 28.48
N ASN A 26 28.18 -10.81 28.32
CA ASN A 26 29.46 -11.35 27.84
C ASN A 26 29.52 -11.31 26.29
N SER A 27 30.54 -10.62 25.76
CA SER A 27 30.76 -10.51 24.31
C SER A 27 31.04 -11.84 23.62
N GLU A 28 31.74 -12.76 24.26
CA GLU A 28 32.06 -14.08 23.69
C GLU A 28 30.78 -14.91 23.49
N VAL A 29 29.86 -14.86 24.45
CA VAL A 29 28.56 -15.54 24.38
C VAL A 29 27.70 -14.97 23.26
N ARG A 30 27.72 -13.64 23.06
CA ARG A 30 26.98 -13.01 21.95
C ARG A 30 27.54 -13.42 20.60
N ILE A 31 28.87 -13.39 20.43
CA ILE A 31 29.55 -13.78 19.18
C ILE A 31 29.30 -15.25 18.86
N GLU A 32 29.35 -16.12 19.87
CA GLU A 32 29.07 -17.54 19.71
C GLU A 32 27.61 -17.79 19.29
N ALA A 33 26.67 -17.12 19.95
CA ALA A 33 25.26 -17.19 19.58
C ALA A 33 25.02 -16.67 18.15
N GLU A 34 25.67 -15.57 17.76
CA GLU A 34 25.61 -15.02 16.40
C GLU A 34 26.14 -16.02 15.36
N ASN A 35 27.29 -16.64 15.61
CA ASN A 35 27.89 -17.63 14.71
C ASN A 35 27.00 -18.86 14.52
N ARG A 36 26.40 -19.37 15.60
CA ARG A 36 25.45 -20.48 15.53
C ARG A 36 24.20 -20.10 14.77
N LEU A 37 23.61 -18.94 15.05
CA LEU A 37 22.45 -18.43 14.31
C LEU A 37 22.78 -18.18 12.83
N ALA A 38 24.00 -17.74 12.52
CA ALA A 38 24.45 -17.57 11.15
C ALA A 38 24.63 -18.90 10.41
N TYR A 39 25.03 -19.96 11.11
CA TYR A 39 25.06 -21.33 10.58
C TYR A 39 23.64 -21.82 10.28
N TYR A 40 22.70 -21.67 11.22
CA TYR A 40 21.31 -22.12 11.03
C TYR A 40 20.55 -21.30 9.97
N PHE A 41 20.93 -20.03 9.77
CA PHE A 41 20.26 -19.11 8.85
C PHE A 41 21.27 -18.34 7.98
N PRO A 42 21.92 -18.99 6.99
CA PRO A 42 22.92 -18.36 6.14
C PRO A 42 22.32 -17.24 5.27
N THR A 43 23.13 -16.21 4.96
CA THR A 43 22.71 -15.02 4.18
C THR A 43 23.17 -15.02 2.73
N PHE A 44 23.78 -16.11 2.26
CA PHE A 44 24.23 -16.36 0.87
C PHE A 44 24.83 -15.10 0.21
N ALA A 45 26.12 -14.85 0.43
CA ALA A 45 26.83 -13.76 -0.23
C ALA A 45 27.07 -14.10 -1.71
N SER A 46 27.14 -13.07 -2.55
CA SER A 46 27.20 -13.12 -4.03
C SER A 46 28.41 -13.83 -4.65
N THR A 47 29.24 -14.52 -3.87
CA THR A 47 30.34 -15.38 -4.35
C THR A 47 29.97 -16.85 -4.47
N ASP A 48 28.87 -17.30 -3.88
CA ASP A 48 28.41 -18.70 -3.91
C ASP A 48 27.17 -18.88 -4.80
N SER A 49 27.17 -18.26 -5.98
CA SER A 49 26.13 -18.42 -6.99
C SER A 49 26.21 -19.80 -7.66
N GLN A 50 25.80 -20.84 -6.93
CA GLN A 50 25.33 -22.05 -7.59
C GLN A 50 23.97 -21.76 -8.22
N GLU A 51 23.91 -21.99 -9.52
CA GLU A 51 22.81 -21.76 -10.44
C GLU A 51 21.45 -22.17 -9.85
N LEU A 52 20.55 -21.19 -9.73
CA LEU A 52 19.17 -21.40 -9.32
C LEU A 52 18.38 -22.00 -10.49
N ASN A 53 18.38 -23.32 -10.59
CA ASN A 53 17.38 -24.03 -11.38
C ASN A 53 16.02 -23.87 -10.69
N ILE A 54 15.17 -23.01 -11.26
CA ILE A 54 13.77 -22.86 -10.84
C ILE A 54 13.05 -24.15 -11.22
N SER A 55 12.84 -25.02 -10.24
CA SER A 55 12.12 -26.28 -10.45
C SER A 55 10.60 -26.03 -10.37
N PRO A 56 9.81 -26.45 -11.36
CA PRO A 56 8.37 -26.22 -11.40
C PRO A 56 7.68 -27.40 -10.72
N LEU A 57 7.32 -27.28 -9.44
CA LEU A 57 6.12 -27.93 -8.89
C LEU A 57 5.95 -27.55 -7.41
N ILE A 58 4.87 -26.83 -7.13
CA ILE A 58 4.29 -26.74 -5.78
C ILE A 58 3.80 -28.15 -5.42
N GLN A 59 4.61 -28.92 -4.69
CA GLN A 59 4.13 -30.13 -4.01
C GLN A 59 3.94 -29.81 -2.53
N LYS A 60 2.67 -29.83 -2.10
CA LYS A 60 2.29 -29.97 -0.68
C LYS A 60 2.87 -31.29 -0.14
N LYS A 61 3.99 -31.23 0.58
CA LYS A 61 4.46 -32.26 1.51
C LYS A 61 4.97 -31.58 2.79
N PRO A 62 4.85 -32.24 3.96
CA PRO A 62 5.20 -31.65 5.25
C PRO A 62 6.70 -31.33 5.28
N PRO A 63 7.14 -30.25 5.97
CA PRO A 63 8.54 -29.87 5.95
C PRO A 63 9.41 -30.96 6.62
N VAL A 64 10.31 -31.52 5.81
CA VAL A 64 11.27 -32.58 6.09
C VAL A 64 12.49 -32.02 6.86
N SER A 65 13.13 -32.87 7.68
CA SER A 65 14.39 -32.68 8.43
C SER A 65 15.35 -31.61 7.88
N VAL A 66 15.34 -30.41 8.49
CA VAL A 66 15.85 -29.18 7.84
C VAL A 66 17.36 -28.95 7.98
N TYR A 67 18.12 -29.71 8.76
CA TYR A 67 19.48 -29.26 9.08
C TYR A 67 20.51 -29.44 7.94
N SER A 68 20.40 -30.46 7.10
CA SER A 68 21.37 -30.74 6.01
C SER A 68 20.99 -30.15 4.65
N SER A 69 19.91 -29.36 4.57
CA SER A 69 19.25 -29.02 3.30
C SER A 69 19.18 -27.53 2.96
N ILE A 70 19.66 -26.63 3.82
CA ILE A 70 19.65 -25.19 3.53
C ILE A 70 20.74 -24.87 2.49
N LYS A 71 20.36 -24.88 1.22
CA LYS A 71 21.28 -24.66 0.09
C LYS A 71 20.99 -23.36 -0.65
N THR A 72 19.79 -22.83 -0.49
CA THR A 72 19.32 -21.64 -1.17
C THR A 72 18.81 -20.58 -0.20
N PRO A 73 18.80 -19.30 -0.61
CA PRO A 73 18.13 -18.23 0.14
C PRO A 73 16.67 -18.57 0.50
N LEU A 74 15.98 -19.29 -0.38
CA LEU A 74 14.58 -19.71 -0.19
C LEU A 74 14.44 -20.77 0.92
N ASP A 75 15.40 -21.68 1.05
CA ASP A 75 15.42 -22.67 2.13
C ASP A 75 15.61 -21.97 3.49
N SER A 76 16.53 -21.02 3.57
CA SER A 76 16.72 -20.17 4.76
C SER A 76 15.45 -19.41 5.12
N ILE A 77 14.80 -18.79 4.13
CA ILE A 77 13.55 -18.04 4.35
C ILE A 77 12.42 -18.96 4.82
N SER A 78 12.27 -20.13 4.19
CA SER A 78 11.25 -21.11 4.57
C SER A 78 11.45 -21.61 6.00
N PHE A 79 12.72 -21.83 6.40
CA PHE A 79 13.04 -22.21 7.77
C PHE A 79 12.84 -21.07 8.77
N LEU A 80 13.15 -19.83 8.39
CA LEU A 80 12.84 -18.63 9.20
C LEU A 80 11.33 -18.45 9.38
N PHE A 81 10.51 -18.71 8.36
CA PHE A 81 9.05 -18.69 8.49
C PHE A 81 8.54 -19.77 9.42
N TRP A 82 9.09 -20.99 9.33
CA TRP A 82 8.79 -22.03 10.32
C TRP A 82 9.15 -21.55 11.73
N TYR A 83 10.34 -21.00 11.94
CA TYR A 83 10.76 -20.53 13.25
C TYR A 83 9.85 -19.41 13.78
N LEU A 84 9.55 -18.41 12.95
CA LEU A 84 8.68 -17.28 13.28
C LEU A 84 7.27 -17.71 13.67
N ASN A 85 6.72 -18.73 13.00
CA ASN A 85 5.39 -19.25 13.31
C ASN A 85 5.33 -20.10 14.59
N ASN A 86 6.48 -20.54 15.14
CA ASN A 86 6.53 -21.45 16.28
C ASN A 86 7.15 -20.84 17.55
N THR A 87 7.89 -19.73 17.44
CA THR A 87 8.42 -19.01 18.62
C THR A 87 7.39 -18.08 19.25
N ARG A 88 7.52 -17.84 20.55
CA ARG A 88 6.77 -16.80 21.30
C ARG A 88 7.68 -15.73 21.89
N ASN A 89 8.98 -15.78 21.58
CA ASN A 89 9.97 -14.89 22.16
C ASN A 89 10.17 -13.65 21.28
N ASP A 90 10.11 -12.45 21.88
CA ASP A 90 10.20 -11.18 21.15
C ASP A 90 11.55 -10.98 20.44
N TYR A 91 12.65 -11.41 21.06
CA TYR A 91 13.99 -11.34 20.46
C TYR A 91 14.11 -12.29 19.27
N SER A 92 13.46 -13.44 19.34
CA SER A 92 13.40 -14.43 18.26
C SER A 92 12.57 -13.93 17.08
N LEU A 93 11.42 -13.31 17.35
CA LEU A 93 10.59 -12.65 16.35
C LEU A 93 11.35 -11.51 15.66
N PHE A 94 12.06 -10.68 16.44
CA PHE A 94 12.90 -9.60 15.92
C PHE A 94 14.03 -10.17 15.05
N PHE A 95 14.78 -11.15 15.55
CA PHE A 95 15.87 -11.79 14.81
C PHE A 95 15.38 -12.36 13.48
N ALA A 96 14.33 -13.18 13.50
CA ALA A 96 13.81 -13.84 12.31
C ALA A 96 13.37 -12.81 11.27
N SER A 97 12.65 -11.77 11.70
CA SER A 97 12.21 -10.67 10.82
C SER A 97 13.38 -9.91 10.20
N GLN A 98 14.40 -9.55 11.00
CA GLN A 98 15.59 -8.89 10.48
C GLN A 98 16.37 -9.80 9.52
N ARG A 99 16.46 -11.10 9.82
CA ARG A 99 17.19 -12.06 8.99
C ARG A 99 16.50 -12.26 7.64
N ILE A 100 15.17 -12.40 7.61
CA ILE A 100 14.38 -12.46 6.36
C ILE A 100 14.65 -11.20 5.53
N LYS A 101 14.54 -10.01 6.14
CA LYS A 101 14.81 -8.73 5.47
C LYS A 101 16.20 -8.71 4.82
N VAL A 102 17.25 -9.09 5.56
CA VAL A 102 18.62 -9.10 5.05
C VAL A 102 18.79 -10.08 3.88
N ILE A 103 18.24 -11.29 3.99
CA ILE A 103 18.32 -12.30 2.92
C ILE A 103 17.61 -11.81 1.66
N VAL A 104 16.39 -11.28 1.80
CA VAL A 104 15.60 -10.76 0.67
C VAL A 104 16.33 -9.61 -0.03
N ILE A 105 16.86 -8.65 0.74
CA ILE A 105 17.60 -7.52 0.19
C ILE A 105 18.86 -7.99 -0.55
N LYS A 106 19.68 -8.86 0.07
CA LYS A 106 20.89 -9.39 -0.56
C LYS A 106 20.57 -10.18 -1.84
N PHE A 107 19.52 -10.99 -1.80
CA PHE A 107 19.05 -11.75 -2.95
C PHE A 107 18.61 -10.83 -4.09
N ALA A 108 17.82 -9.80 -3.80
CA ALA A 108 17.41 -8.80 -4.80
C ALA A 108 18.61 -8.04 -5.41
N PHE A 109 19.63 -7.72 -4.61
CA PHE A 109 20.83 -7.06 -5.12
C PHE A 109 21.70 -7.97 -5.99
N SER A 110 21.67 -9.29 -5.77
CA SER A 110 22.42 -10.28 -6.56
C SER A 110 21.95 -10.42 -8.01
N PHE A 111 20.74 -9.94 -8.31
CA PHE A 111 20.20 -9.98 -9.67
C PHE A 111 21.00 -9.09 -10.63
N ASN A 112 21.25 -9.64 -11.82
CA ASN A 112 21.79 -8.88 -12.93
C ASN A 112 20.76 -7.87 -13.47
N MET A 113 21.17 -6.96 -14.36
CA MET A 113 20.28 -5.90 -14.86
C MET A 113 19.05 -6.42 -15.62
N ALA A 114 19.17 -7.56 -16.32
CA ALA A 114 18.03 -8.18 -17.00
C ALA A 114 17.03 -8.80 -16.02
N GLN A 115 17.54 -9.49 -14.98
CA GLN A 115 16.74 -10.05 -13.89
C GLN A 115 16.08 -8.96 -13.04
N LYS A 116 16.76 -7.83 -12.81
CA LYS A 116 16.17 -6.66 -12.13
C LYS A 116 15.04 -6.06 -12.95
N LYS A 117 15.21 -5.93 -14.27
CA LYS A 117 14.13 -5.47 -15.16
C LYS A 117 12.94 -6.43 -15.17
N ASP A 118 13.18 -7.74 -15.13
CA ASP A 118 12.12 -8.76 -15.03
C ASP A 118 11.41 -8.72 -13.67
N LEU A 119 12.17 -8.47 -12.59
CA LEU A 119 11.63 -8.25 -11.25
C LEU A 119 10.80 -6.97 -11.17
N ASP A 120 11.23 -5.88 -11.78
CA ASP A 120 10.48 -4.61 -11.85
C ASP A 120 9.17 -4.81 -12.61
N LYS A 121 9.20 -5.57 -13.71
CA LYS A 121 7.99 -5.96 -14.44
C LYS A 121 7.08 -6.85 -13.59
N THR A 122 7.65 -7.80 -12.85
CA THR A 122 6.89 -8.66 -11.93
C THR A 122 6.26 -7.84 -10.80
N ARG A 123 7.01 -6.88 -10.23
CA ARG A 123 6.53 -5.92 -9.22
C ARG A 123 5.35 -5.12 -9.76
N GLU A 124 5.49 -4.55 -10.96
CA GLU A 124 4.42 -3.81 -11.62
C GLU A 124 3.17 -4.67 -11.82
N LEU A 125 3.31 -5.92 -12.30
CA LEU A 125 2.19 -6.85 -12.45
C LEU A 125 1.53 -7.19 -11.10
N VAL A 126 2.30 -7.49 -10.06
CA VAL A 126 1.77 -7.78 -8.71
C VAL A 126 1.05 -6.54 -8.15
N LEU A 127 1.58 -5.34 -8.38
CA LEU A 127 0.93 -4.10 -7.95
C LEU A 127 -0.38 -3.87 -8.71
N MET A 128 -0.41 -4.07 -10.03
CA MET A 128 -1.64 -3.99 -10.83
C MET A 128 -2.71 -4.97 -10.36
N GLU A 129 -2.36 -6.23 -10.16
CA GLU A 129 -3.29 -7.26 -9.66
C GLU A 129 -3.76 -6.95 -8.24
N SER A 130 -2.89 -6.42 -7.38
CA SER A 130 -3.24 -5.98 -6.03
C SER A 130 -4.21 -4.79 -6.07
N ILE A 131 -4.04 -3.86 -7.01
CA ILE A 131 -4.96 -2.75 -7.21
C ILE A 131 -6.32 -3.29 -7.68
N VAL A 132 -6.35 -4.16 -8.69
CA VAL A 132 -7.59 -4.78 -9.20
C VAL A 132 -8.34 -5.51 -8.08
N LEU A 133 -7.65 -6.29 -7.26
CA LEU A 133 -8.24 -6.94 -6.10
C LEU A 133 -8.88 -5.93 -5.14
N GLN A 134 -8.21 -4.82 -4.86
CA GLN A 134 -8.76 -3.76 -4.02
C GLN A 134 -10.00 -3.10 -4.64
N LYS A 135 -10.00 -2.84 -5.96
CA LYS A 135 -11.20 -2.34 -6.66
C LYS A 135 -12.38 -3.28 -6.44
N ASN A 136 -12.15 -4.59 -6.62
CA ASN A 136 -13.18 -5.60 -6.41
C ASN A 136 -13.70 -5.64 -4.97
N ILE A 137 -12.82 -5.43 -3.98
CA ILE A 137 -13.22 -5.31 -2.57
C ILE A 137 -14.12 -4.10 -2.35
N PHE A 138 -13.75 -2.93 -2.90
CA PHE A 138 -14.54 -1.70 -2.72
C PHE A 138 -15.87 -1.70 -3.48
N LEU A 139 -15.93 -2.39 -4.62
CA LEU A 139 -17.16 -2.56 -5.40
C LEU A 139 -18.07 -3.68 -4.86
N PHE A 140 -17.56 -4.54 -3.98
CA PHE A 140 -18.38 -5.59 -3.38
C PHE A 140 -19.49 -5.00 -2.51
N SER A 141 -20.74 -5.30 -2.86
CA SER A 141 -21.90 -4.85 -2.08
C SER A 141 -22.07 -5.69 -0.81
N PHE A 142 -21.52 -5.20 0.30
CA PHE A 142 -21.67 -5.84 1.63
C PHE A 142 -23.11 -5.79 2.17
N VAL A 143 -23.98 -4.95 1.60
CA VAL A 143 -25.33 -4.65 2.12
C VAL A 143 -26.45 -5.13 1.17
N GLY A 144 -26.10 -5.85 0.09
CA GLY A 144 -27.08 -6.48 -0.80
C GLY A 144 -27.88 -5.51 -1.67
N PHE A 145 -27.49 -4.23 -1.74
CA PHE A 145 -28.02 -3.31 -2.74
C PHE A 145 -27.21 -3.48 -4.03
N GLN A 146 -27.87 -3.93 -5.10
CA GLN A 146 -27.32 -3.84 -6.44
C GLN A 146 -27.43 -2.37 -6.87
N CYS A 147 -26.27 -1.73 -7.06
CA CYS A 147 -26.23 -0.48 -7.80
C CYS A 147 -26.56 -0.85 -9.25
N ASP A 148 -27.50 -0.13 -9.86
CA ASP A 148 -27.86 -0.32 -11.26
C ASP A 148 -26.59 -0.17 -12.11
N GLU A 149 -26.16 -1.24 -12.77
CA GLU A 149 -24.90 -1.29 -13.55
C GLU A 149 -24.90 -0.31 -14.74
N SER A 150 -26.03 0.35 -15.01
CA SER A 150 -26.20 1.33 -16.09
C SER A 150 -25.79 2.76 -15.74
N SER A 151 -25.39 3.07 -14.51
CA SER A 151 -24.85 4.39 -14.16
C SER A 151 -23.34 4.34 -13.93
N ASP A 152 -22.57 5.12 -14.69
CA ASP A 152 -21.15 5.41 -14.43
C ASP A 152 -20.90 6.08 -13.06
N ASP A 153 -21.99 6.42 -12.36
CA ASP A 153 -21.99 6.97 -11.03
C ASP A 153 -21.81 5.87 -9.97
N ILE A 154 -20.57 5.63 -9.56
CA ILE A 154 -20.28 4.82 -8.36
C ILE A 154 -21.07 5.40 -7.17
N ALA A 155 -22.04 4.62 -6.68
CA ALA A 155 -22.78 4.92 -5.46
C ALA A 155 -21.85 4.98 -4.24
N THR A 156 -22.28 5.69 -3.19
CA THR A 156 -21.56 5.73 -1.91
C THR A 156 -21.18 4.31 -1.44
N ILE A 157 -19.89 4.09 -1.20
CA ILE A 157 -19.34 2.79 -0.83
C ILE A 157 -19.64 2.53 0.65
N GLN A 158 -20.18 1.34 0.92
CA GLN A 158 -20.52 0.89 2.28
C GLN A 158 -19.56 -0.20 2.72
N LEU A 159 -18.71 0.12 3.68
CA LEU A 159 -17.77 -0.82 4.28
C LEU A 159 -18.30 -1.34 5.64
N PRO A 160 -17.96 -2.58 6.02
CA PRO A 160 -18.30 -3.11 7.34
C PRO A 160 -17.73 -2.24 8.46
N THR A 161 -18.54 -1.90 9.46
CA THR A 161 -18.11 -1.06 10.61
C THR A 161 -16.90 -1.62 11.35
N SER A 162 -16.74 -2.94 11.38
CA SER A 162 -15.59 -3.62 12.01
C SER A 162 -14.26 -3.28 11.34
N TRP A 163 -14.25 -2.77 10.10
CA TRP A 163 -13.03 -2.39 9.39
C TRP A 163 -12.47 -1.04 9.81
N ARG A 164 -13.22 -0.24 10.57
CA ARG A 164 -12.75 1.08 11.06
C ARG A 164 -11.42 1.00 11.82
N THR A 165 -11.18 -0.08 12.56
CA THR A 165 -9.94 -0.28 13.32
C THR A 165 -8.75 -0.67 12.42
N ALA A 166 -9.03 -1.22 11.23
CA ALA A 166 -8.01 -1.56 10.24
C ALA A 166 -7.79 -0.42 9.22
N PHE A 167 -8.73 0.52 9.12
CA PHE A 167 -8.71 1.63 8.17
C PHE A 167 -8.17 2.90 8.83
N ASP A 168 -6.84 3.02 8.91
CA ASP A 168 -6.19 4.28 9.29
C ASP A 168 -6.27 5.28 8.13
N ALA A 169 -7.40 5.98 8.05
CA ALA A 169 -7.80 6.75 6.87
C ALA A 169 -6.75 7.79 6.41
N PRO A 170 -6.15 8.61 7.30
CA PRO A 170 -5.15 9.60 6.88
C PRO A 170 -3.87 8.94 6.36
N ALA A 171 -3.31 7.97 7.09
CA ALA A 171 -2.07 7.29 6.69
C ALA A 171 -2.23 6.51 5.38
N LEU A 172 -3.43 5.96 5.15
CA LEU A 172 -3.76 5.29 3.91
C LEU A 172 -3.81 6.28 2.74
N VAL A 173 -4.51 7.41 2.89
CA VAL A 173 -4.55 8.47 1.86
C VAL A 173 -3.14 8.94 1.51
N ASP A 174 -2.30 9.22 2.51
CA ASP A 174 -0.91 9.64 2.31
C ASP A 174 -0.13 8.61 1.48
N SER A 175 -0.21 7.33 1.87
CA SER A 175 0.50 6.24 1.18
C SER A 175 0.08 6.11 -0.29
N TYR A 176 -1.22 6.27 -0.58
CA TYR A 176 -1.76 6.19 -1.94
C TYR A 176 -1.36 7.37 -2.81
N PHE A 177 -1.36 8.59 -2.27
CA PHE A 177 -0.88 9.76 -3.02
C PHE A 177 0.62 9.76 -3.21
N ILE A 178 1.41 9.24 -2.27
CA ILE A 178 2.85 8.99 -2.48
C ILE A 178 3.05 8.00 -3.62
N ALA A 179 2.35 6.85 -3.59
CA ALA A 179 2.42 5.87 -4.66
C ALA A 179 1.99 6.46 -6.01
N TYR A 180 0.92 7.25 -6.08
CA TYR A 180 0.52 7.93 -7.32
C TYR A 180 1.64 8.81 -7.90
N LYS A 181 2.39 9.53 -7.05
CA LYS A 181 3.47 10.42 -7.49
C LYS A 181 4.70 9.65 -7.97
N ASP A 182 4.99 8.51 -7.35
CA ASP A 182 6.23 7.75 -7.56
C ASP A 182 6.11 6.66 -8.63
N GLU A 183 4.90 6.16 -8.92
CA GLU A 183 4.69 5.06 -9.88
C GLU A 183 4.65 5.52 -11.35
N SER A 184 4.78 4.55 -12.25
CA SER A 184 4.76 4.75 -13.71
C SER A 184 3.40 5.19 -14.24
N ALA A 185 3.40 5.80 -15.43
CA ALA A 185 2.20 6.23 -16.16
C ALA A 185 1.18 5.11 -16.43
N SER A 186 1.59 3.84 -16.40
CA SER A 186 0.71 2.66 -16.52
C SER A 186 -0.07 2.34 -15.24
N ILE A 187 0.47 2.69 -14.07
CA ILE A 187 -0.11 2.38 -12.75
C ILE A 187 -0.83 3.60 -12.17
N GLN A 188 -0.34 4.81 -12.46
CA GLN A 188 -0.91 6.08 -11.99
C GLN A 188 -2.44 6.17 -12.13
N PRO A 189 -3.05 5.88 -13.29
CA PRO A 189 -4.52 5.95 -13.43
C PRO A 189 -5.24 4.97 -12.50
N LEU A 190 -4.67 3.78 -12.29
CA LEU A 190 -5.25 2.74 -11.45
C LEU A 190 -5.26 3.14 -9.98
N ILE A 191 -4.20 3.81 -9.52
CA ILE A 191 -4.09 4.35 -8.16
C ILE A 191 -5.07 5.51 -7.98
N LEU A 192 -5.15 6.40 -8.96
CA LEU A 192 -6.07 7.54 -8.89
C LEU A 192 -7.53 7.08 -8.90
N GLU A 193 -7.85 6.01 -9.62
CA GLU A 193 -9.16 5.36 -9.54
C GLU A 193 -9.44 4.78 -8.14
N LEU A 194 -8.46 4.15 -7.47
CA LEU A 194 -8.65 3.70 -6.09
C LEU A 194 -8.91 4.87 -5.13
N LEU A 195 -8.26 6.02 -5.34
CA LEU A 195 -8.53 7.23 -4.59
C LEU A 195 -9.96 7.75 -4.82
N VAL A 196 -10.54 7.59 -6.01
CA VAL A 196 -11.98 7.87 -6.26
C VAL A 196 -12.85 6.99 -5.37
N TYR A 197 -12.52 5.71 -5.21
CA TYR A 197 -13.26 4.84 -4.28
C TYR A 197 -13.10 5.29 -2.83
N PHE A 198 -11.91 5.73 -2.41
CA PHE A 198 -11.70 6.25 -1.05
C PHE A 198 -12.58 7.47 -0.78
N ALA A 199 -12.66 8.42 -1.73
CA ALA A 199 -13.53 9.59 -1.66
C ALA A 199 -15.04 9.23 -1.74
N SER A 200 -15.37 8.02 -2.14
CA SER A 200 -16.74 7.51 -2.23
C SER A 200 -17.17 6.75 -0.98
N ILE A 201 -16.27 6.50 -0.01
CA ILE A 201 -16.61 5.85 1.26
C ILE A 201 -17.61 6.70 2.03
N ARG A 202 -18.76 6.11 2.37
CA ARG A 202 -19.86 6.81 3.03
C ARG A 202 -19.38 7.53 4.30
N ARG A 203 -19.75 8.82 4.45
CA ARG A 203 -19.39 9.69 5.59
C ARG A 203 -19.55 9.02 6.96
N THR A 204 -20.62 8.25 7.15
CA THR A 204 -20.95 7.57 8.41
C THR A 204 -20.00 6.42 8.76
N PHE A 205 -19.11 6.02 7.85
CA PHE A 205 -18.03 5.08 8.15
C PHE A 205 -16.98 5.71 9.08
N PHE A 206 -16.77 7.03 9.03
CA PHE A 206 -15.77 7.72 9.84
C PHE A 206 -16.39 8.27 11.13
N THR A 207 -15.59 8.34 12.20
CA THR A 207 -15.89 9.21 13.36
C THR A 207 -15.68 10.67 12.97
N ASP A 208 -16.22 11.63 13.72
CA ASP A 208 -16.04 13.05 13.38
C ASP A 208 -14.56 13.46 13.34
N GLU A 209 -13.76 12.97 14.29
CA GLU A 209 -12.32 13.24 14.34
C GLU A 209 -11.57 12.63 13.13
N THR A 210 -11.81 11.34 12.84
CA THR A 210 -11.14 10.65 11.72
C THR A 210 -11.59 11.21 10.37
N ARG A 211 -12.86 11.60 10.25
CA ARG A 211 -13.39 12.28 9.06
C ARG A 211 -12.65 13.57 8.80
N LYS A 212 -12.48 14.43 9.81
CA LYS A 212 -11.78 15.71 9.64
C LYS A 212 -10.34 15.50 9.16
N LYS A 213 -9.62 14.55 9.76
CA LYS A 213 -8.24 14.21 9.34
C LYS A 213 -8.19 13.66 7.92
N PHE A 214 -9.09 12.74 7.57
CA PHE A 214 -9.19 12.18 6.21
C PHE A 214 -9.46 13.26 5.17
N THR A 215 -10.47 14.10 5.40
CA THR A 215 -10.85 15.16 4.46
C THR A 215 -9.72 16.18 4.30
N MET A 216 -8.98 16.49 5.38
CA MET A 216 -7.86 17.43 5.29
C MET A 216 -6.70 16.85 4.47
N ALA A 217 -6.34 15.59 4.71
CA ALA A 217 -5.32 14.91 3.92
C ALA A 217 -5.69 14.88 2.42
N MET A 218 -6.96 14.59 2.09
CA MET A 218 -7.45 14.63 0.71
C MET A 218 -7.32 16.02 0.10
N VAL A 219 -7.73 17.08 0.80
CA VAL A 219 -7.61 18.48 0.38
C VAL A 219 -6.15 18.83 0.08
N GLN A 220 -5.24 18.54 1.00
CA GLN A 220 -3.80 18.81 0.85
C GLN A 220 -3.20 18.11 -0.37
N HIS A 221 -3.45 16.81 -0.53
CA HIS A 221 -2.86 16.04 -1.62
C HIS A 221 -3.47 16.37 -2.97
N ILE A 222 -4.78 16.57 -3.06
CA ILE A 222 -5.44 16.98 -4.32
C ILE A 222 -4.91 18.34 -4.75
N THR A 223 -4.83 19.31 -3.83
CA THR A 223 -4.24 20.63 -4.10
C THR A 223 -2.82 20.48 -4.63
N ASN A 224 -1.99 19.68 -3.97
CA ASN A 224 -0.61 19.44 -4.39
C ASN A 224 -0.51 18.83 -5.79
N VAL A 225 -1.35 17.84 -6.12
CA VAL A 225 -1.35 17.21 -7.44
C VAL A 225 -1.76 18.18 -8.54
N ILE A 226 -2.79 19.01 -8.29
CA ILE A 226 -3.27 20.00 -9.27
C ILE A 226 -2.27 21.14 -9.44
N ASP A 227 -1.79 21.76 -8.36
CA ASP A 227 -0.83 22.87 -8.39
C ASP A 227 0.44 22.52 -9.18
N ASN A 228 0.93 21.29 -8.99
CA ASN A 228 2.17 20.82 -9.63
C ASN A 228 1.90 20.05 -10.93
N SER A 229 0.65 19.97 -11.39
CA SER A 229 0.25 19.24 -12.60
C SER A 229 0.76 17.79 -12.65
N ILE A 230 0.79 17.09 -11.51
CA ILE A 230 1.42 15.77 -11.40
C ILE A 230 0.58 14.72 -12.13
N GLY A 231 1.10 14.20 -13.23
CA GLY A 231 0.45 13.15 -14.03
C GLY A 231 -0.80 13.62 -14.79
N LEU A 232 -1.21 14.89 -14.68
CA LEU A 232 -2.44 15.44 -15.28
C LEU A 232 -2.36 15.67 -16.79
N GLY A 233 -1.19 15.47 -17.40
CA GLY A 233 -1.06 15.40 -18.86
C GLY A 233 -1.61 14.11 -19.47
N LEU A 234 -1.84 13.07 -18.66
CA LEU A 234 -2.50 11.84 -19.10
C LEU A 234 -4.02 12.02 -19.00
N VAL A 235 -4.73 11.77 -20.10
CA VAL A 235 -6.19 11.93 -20.18
C VAL A 235 -6.92 11.13 -19.10
N GLU A 236 -6.50 9.89 -18.85
CA GLU A 236 -7.08 9.03 -17.81
C GLU A 236 -6.88 9.61 -16.39
N ASN A 237 -5.70 10.15 -16.09
CA ASN A 237 -5.46 10.78 -14.79
C ASN A 237 -6.32 12.04 -14.63
N TYR A 238 -6.43 12.85 -15.68
CA TYR A 238 -7.29 14.02 -15.68
C TYR A 238 -8.75 13.62 -15.41
N HIS A 239 -9.23 12.56 -16.07
CA HIS A 239 -10.57 12.01 -15.87
C HIS A 239 -10.80 11.55 -14.43
N HIS A 240 -9.91 10.72 -13.90
CA HIS A 240 -10.02 10.24 -12.53
C HIS A 240 -9.92 11.38 -11.51
N MET A 241 -9.14 12.43 -11.78
CA MET A 241 -9.09 13.63 -10.93
C MET A 241 -10.43 14.37 -10.92
N CYS A 242 -11.07 14.56 -12.07
CA CYS A 242 -12.42 15.16 -12.14
C CYS A 242 -13.44 14.32 -11.36
N ARG A 243 -13.42 12.99 -11.54
CA ARG A 243 -14.30 12.06 -10.80
C ARG A 243 -14.03 12.12 -9.30
N LEU A 244 -12.76 12.19 -8.90
CA LEU A 244 -12.32 12.29 -7.51
C LEU A 244 -12.88 13.55 -6.86
N LEU A 245 -12.71 14.71 -7.49
CA LEU A 245 -13.22 15.99 -7.00
C LEU A 245 -14.74 15.99 -6.86
N SER A 246 -15.44 15.51 -7.87
CA SER A 246 -16.90 15.42 -7.87
C SER A 246 -17.41 14.52 -6.73
N ARG A 247 -16.81 13.33 -6.59
CA ARG A 247 -17.16 12.38 -5.53
C ARG A 247 -16.86 12.92 -4.16
N PHE A 248 -15.66 13.42 -3.96
CA PHE A 248 -15.20 13.93 -2.68
C PHE A 248 -16.14 15.02 -2.15
N ARG A 249 -16.51 15.99 -3.00
CA ARG A 249 -17.50 17.01 -2.64
C ARG A 249 -18.88 16.42 -2.31
N SER A 250 -19.36 15.47 -3.12
CA SER A 250 -20.72 14.92 -2.93
C SER A 250 -20.85 14.04 -1.67
N THR A 251 -19.77 13.38 -1.26
CA THR A 251 -19.76 12.42 -0.14
C THR A 251 -19.37 13.08 1.19
N HIS A 252 -18.43 14.03 1.16
CA HIS A 252 -17.86 14.66 2.35
C HIS A 252 -18.22 16.15 2.37
N THR A 253 -18.94 16.58 3.41
CA THR A 253 -19.21 18.01 3.62
C THR A 253 -17.93 18.72 4.04
N LEU A 254 -17.58 19.78 3.31
CA LEU A 254 -16.36 20.58 3.55
C LEU A 254 -16.63 21.78 4.48
N ILE A 255 -17.87 21.97 4.93
CA ILE A 255 -18.31 23.06 5.82
C ILE A 255 -17.44 23.15 7.09
N ASP A 256 -17.04 21.99 7.61
CA ASP A 256 -16.20 21.89 8.82
C ASP A 256 -14.77 22.46 8.61
N MET A 257 -14.42 22.89 7.39
CA MET A 257 -13.10 23.39 6.97
C MET A 257 -13.11 24.83 6.43
N GLU A 258 -14.26 25.52 6.44
CA GLU A 258 -14.39 26.86 5.84
C GLU A 258 -13.43 27.91 6.42
N ASN A 259 -13.02 27.75 7.68
CA ASN A 259 -12.09 28.67 8.34
C ASN A 259 -10.62 28.25 8.18
N ASP A 260 -10.32 27.21 7.40
CA ASP A 260 -8.96 26.71 7.19
C ASP A 260 -8.34 27.34 5.93
N GLN A 261 -7.16 27.93 6.09
CA GLN A 261 -6.42 28.54 4.97
C GLN A 261 -6.11 27.52 3.87
N GLU A 262 -5.92 26.24 4.21
CA GLU A 262 -5.69 25.20 3.21
C GLU A 262 -6.93 24.93 2.36
N PHE A 263 -8.12 25.14 2.91
CA PHE A 263 -9.37 24.97 2.19
C PHE A 263 -9.60 26.09 1.17
N GLU A 264 -9.32 27.35 1.53
CA GLU A 264 -9.36 28.47 0.58
C GLU A 264 -8.44 28.22 -0.61
N LYS A 265 -7.18 27.83 -0.34
CA LYS A 265 -6.21 27.48 -1.38
C LYS A 265 -6.73 26.36 -2.27
N PHE A 266 -7.33 25.33 -1.68
CA PHE A 266 -7.92 24.22 -2.43
C PHE A 266 -9.04 24.68 -3.36
N LEU A 267 -9.94 25.55 -2.90
CA LEU A 267 -11.02 26.09 -3.73
C LEU A 267 -10.49 26.87 -4.93
N ASP A 268 -9.49 27.74 -4.73
CA ASP A 268 -8.85 28.48 -5.82
C ASP A 268 -8.20 27.53 -6.84
N THR A 269 -7.48 26.53 -6.33
CA THR A 269 -6.79 25.51 -7.12
C THR A 269 -7.75 24.69 -7.97
N VAL A 270 -8.84 24.19 -7.36
CA VAL A 270 -9.89 23.42 -8.05
C VAL A 270 -10.66 24.28 -9.03
N THR A 271 -10.88 25.56 -8.72
CA THR A 271 -11.53 26.51 -9.63
C THR A 271 -10.68 26.74 -10.87
N GLY A 272 -9.38 27.02 -10.71
CA GLY A 272 -8.44 27.16 -11.83
C GLY A 272 -8.36 25.89 -12.70
N PHE A 273 -8.31 24.72 -12.06
CA PHE A 273 -8.36 23.43 -12.74
C PHE A 273 -9.64 23.25 -13.55
N SER A 274 -10.80 23.59 -12.96
CA SER A 274 -12.11 23.46 -13.61
C SER A 274 -12.25 24.39 -14.82
N ILE A 275 -11.80 25.63 -14.72
CA ILE A 275 -11.78 26.59 -15.84
C ILE A 275 -10.92 26.04 -16.99
N THR A 276 -9.74 25.52 -16.65
CA THR A 276 -8.83 24.90 -17.63
C THR A 276 -9.50 23.71 -18.32
N GLY A 277 -10.14 22.82 -17.56
CA GLY A 277 -10.84 21.66 -18.11
C GLY A 277 -12.00 22.02 -19.04
N LEU A 278 -12.79 23.04 -18.68
CA LEU A 278 -13.89 23.54 -19.52
C LEU A 278 -13.41 24.20 -20.81
N SER A 279 -12.19 24.74 -20.83
CA SER A 279 -11.59 25.35 -22.03
C SER A 279 -11.06 24.34 -23.05
N LEU A 280 -10.88 23.06 -22.66
CA LEU A 280 -10.39 21.98 -23.52
C LEU A 280 -11.59 21.24 -24.16
N TRP A 281 -11.89 21.56 -25.42
CA TRP A 281 -13.07 21.09 -26.16
C TRP A 281 -13.19 19.55 -26.29
N GLU A 282 -12.09 18.79 -26.18
CA GLU A 282 -12.11 17.31 -26.24
C GLU A 282 -12.71 16.64 -24.99
N ILE A 283 -12.90 17.39 -23.89
CA ILE A 283 -13.45 16.90 -22.61
C ILE A 283 -14.98 17.17 -22.51
N VAL A 284 -15.58 17.78 -23.52
CA VAL A 284 -16.92 18.40 -23.40
C VAL A 284 -18.10 17.41 -23.41
N THR A 285 -17.92 16.15 -23.81
CA THR A 285 -19.06 15.21 -23.97
C THR A 285 -19.38 14.33 -22.76
N CYS A 286 -18.45 14.06 -21.83
CA CYS A 286 -18.72 13.23 -20.63
C CYS A 286 -18.78 14.00 -19.30
N TYR A 287 -18.37 15.27 -19.26
CA TYR A 287 -17.93 15.93 -18.00
C TYR A 287 -18.78 17.13 -17.55
N MET A 288 -19.71 17.59 -18.37
CA MET A 288 -20.52 18.78 -18.06
C MET A 288 -21.40 18.58 -16.82
N ALA A 289 -21.92 17.37 -16.55
CA ALA A 289 -22.79 17.14 -15.39
C ALA A 289 -22.06 17.32 -14.04
N SER A 290 -20.82 16.82 -13.93
CA SER A 290 -20.06 16.83 -12.69
C SER A 290 -19.46 18.20 -12.34
N LEU A 291 -18.97 18.94 -13.35
CA LEU A 291 -18.38 20.28 -13.15
C LEU A 291 -19.46 21.37 -13.04
N LEU A 292 -20.58 21.28 -13.77
CA LEU A 292 -21.70 22.22 -13.58
C LEU A 292 -22.31 22.10 -12.19
N THR A 293 -22.46 20.88 -11.65
CA THR A 293 -22.94 20.69 -10.26
C THR A 293 -22.00 21.36 -9.23
N LEU A 294 -20.69 21.39 -9.51
CA LEU A 294 -19.70 22.07 -8.69
C LEU A 294 -19.92 23.60 -8.70
N ALA A 295 -20.12 24.18 -9.89
CA ALA A 295 -20.24 25.61 -10.09
C ALA A 295 -21.62 26.19 -9.74
N THR A 296 -22.71 25.44 -9.96
CA THR A 296 -24.06 25.95 -9.66
C THR A 296 -24.37 26.00 -8.17
N LYS A 297 -23.77 25.10 -7.36
CA LYS A 297 -23.99 25.11 -5.91
C LYS A 297 -23.11 26.10 -5.15
N SER A 298 -21.90 26.42 -5.63
CA SER A 298 -21.13 27.53 -5.03
C SER A 298 -21.87 28.86 -5.16
N VAL A 299 -22.56 29.08 -6.29
CA VAL A 299 -23.40 30.27 -6.51
C VAL A 299 -24.71 30.23 -5.70
N SER A 300 -25.16 29.04 -5.26
CA SER A 300 -26.39 28.90 -4.47
C SER A 300 -26.17 29.15 -2.98
N ASP A 301 -24.98 28.83 -2.44
CA ASP A 301 -24.65 29.07 -1.02
C ASP A 301 -24.30 30.55 -0.73
N ASP A 302 -23.85 31.32 -1.73
CA ASP A 302 -23.68 32.79 -1.62
C ASP A 302 -25.00 33.58 -1.74
N GLY A 303 -26.13 32.90 -1.95
CA GLY A 303 -27.43 33.53 -2.25
C GLY A 303 -28.39 33.70 -1.07
N ILE A 304 -28.02 33.34 0.16
CA ILE A 304 -28.88 33.47 1.34
C ILE A 304 -28.20 34.32 2.41
N SER A 305 -27.85 35.55 2.04
CA SER A 305 -27.61 36.63 2.98
C SER A 305 -28.02 37.95 2.35
N ASP A 306 -29.33 38.12 2.11
CA ASP A 306 -29.97 39.44 2.04
C ASP A 306 -31.49 39.26 1.93
N SER A 307 -32.15 39.20 3.10
CA SER A 307 -33.48 39.76 3.39
C SER A 307 -33.84 39.55 4.85
#